data_AF-Q9RN04-F1
#
_entry.id   AF-Q9RN04-F1
#
_cell.length_a   1.000
_cell.length_b   1.000
_cell.length_c   1.000
_cell.angle_alpha   90.00
_cell.angle_beta   90.00
_cell.angle_gamma   90.00
#
_symmetry.space_group_name_H-M   'P 1'
#
loop_
_entity.id
_entity.type
_entity.pdbx_description
1 polymer ?
#
loop_
_entity_poly.entity_id
_entity_poly.type
_entity_poly.pdbx_seq_one_letter_code
_entity_poly.pdbx_strand_id
1 'polypeptide(L)'
;MQPYTTVKDEAHVKALTHVPRNKDENGSAFHGVTFLKQLTMDNPNHKNVEIWLNNSFIESNNPNKIDLQSNGWYRYTGEQDLSKVVSILLYINDSLSSSDVAKMNLVYGTHKNGFGDQYVSKTVVNTSVDYKLSPISNQVRYTIVANANIGLRKIRIDTAPAESGLPVTVRLDKDIVYEDSSKDEITVNLYDKADNRLVGSKVYTIGELPEEIKFKVDRKFLKKKSKRNYEVRFEKINKESIFVAEGKNKVDTDGYTSSEETVKANSKESTELKYKGVIMTEREVGKEMEVFHETLTIPLKQLPKQKTGYGFELKTEASYNNELAVPYDIKVGALIDKKLIDSHLNYEQKEGNTYVPLEETNKNISSDKRNNDFTFELPHVNVEQKTGALFTDQQVKDKDSRIKNALKDGKRKLYAPIWADLGDYNIFVKSELPIGANKVNFEVTQPLHVYAFMYGTIGSDTLKDDEILVEPVDPRNPFSNGKPSGWSDEDVAWLKR
;
A
#
# COMPACT_ATOMS: atom_id res chain seq x y z
N MET A 1 9.36 -53.30 7.80
CA MET A 1 8.83 -54.22 8.83
C MET A 1 9.96 -55.14 9.28
N GLN A 2 10.27 -55.16 10.57
CA GLN A 2 11.20 -56.11 11.19
C GLN A 2 10.47 -56.70 12.40
N PRO A 3 10.17 -58.01 12.44
CA PRO A 3 9.70 -58.64 13.65
C PRO A 3 10.79 -58.54 14.72
N TYR A 4 10.43 -58.07 15.91
CA TYR A 4 11.32 -57.95 17.05
C TYR A 4 10.93 -58.97 18.12
N THR A 5 11.93 -59.63 18.70
CA THR A 5 11.74 -60.53 19.84
C THR A 5 12.73 -60.18 20.96
N THR A 6 12.26 -60.29 22.19
CA THR A 6 13.10 -60.21 23.40
C THR A 6 13.57 -61.59 23.85
N VAL A 7 13.07 -62.66 23.22
CA VAL A 7 13.43 -64.05 23.53
C VAL A 7 14.66 -64.43 22.73
N LYS A 8 15.56 -65.21 23.36
CA LYS A 8 16.86 -65.55 22.78
C LYS A 8 16.75 -66.34 21.48
N ASP A 9 15.74 -67.20 21.36
CA ASP A 9 15.52 -68.09 20.23
C ASP A 9 14.03 -68.33 20.02
N GLU A 10 13.48 -67.69 19.00
CA GLU A 10 12.05 -67.75 18.72
C GLU A 10 11.75 -68.37 17.35
N ALA A 11 11.09 -69.52 17.35
CA ALA A 11 10.80 -70.29 16.14
C ALA A 11 9.46 -69.91 15.49
N HIS A 12 9.38 -70.11 14.18
CA HIS A 12 8.16 -69.95 13.37
C HIS A 12 7.50 -68.57 13.52
N VAL A 13 8.30 -67.51 13.47
CA VAL A 13 7.80 -66.13 13.59
C VAL A 13 6.99 -65.80 12.35
N LYS A 14 5.71 -65.46 12.54
CA LYS A 14 4.85 -64.94 11.47
C LYS A 14 4.48 -63.49 11.74
N ALA A 15 4.70 -62.62 10.77
CA ALA A 15 4.29 -61.22 10.80
C ALA A 15 3.30 -60.96 9.68
N LEU A 16 2.12 -60.43 10.02
CA LEU A 16 1.07 -60.06 9.08
C LEU A 16 0.97 -58.54 9.01
N THR A 17 0.90 -58.01 7.80
CA THR A 17 0.61 -56.62 7.53
C THR A 17 -0.24 -56.46 6.29
N HIS A 18 -0.71 -55.25 6.04
CA HIS A 18 -1.64 -54.95 4.96
C HIS A 18 -1.21 -53.70 4.21
N VAL A 19 -1.55 -53.65 2.93
CA VAL A 19 -1.55 -52.40 2.18
C VAL A 19 -2.58 -51.46 2.83
N PRO A 20 -2.23 -50.21 3.17
CA PRO A 20 -3.15 -49.27 3.80
C PRO A 20 -4.46 -49.13 3.02
N ARG A 21 -5.60 -49.10 3.72
CA ARG A 21 -6.93 -48.94 3.11
C ARG A 21 -7.65 -47.75 3.70
N ASN A 22 -8.40 -47.03 2.89
CA ASN A 22 -9.11 -45.86 3.37
C ASN A 22 -10.18 -46.24 4.40
N LYS A 23 -10.27 -45.49 5.51
CA LYS A 23 -11.19 -45.75 6.63
C LYS A 23 -11.02 -47.15 7.24
N ASP A 24 -9.79 -47.67 7.25
CA ASP A 24 -9.49 -48.89 8.02
C ASP A 24 -9.53 -48.62 9.53
N GLU A 25 -9.55 -49.71 10.31
CA GLU A 25 -9.51 -49.63 11.78
C GLU A 25 -8.15 -49.15 12.32
N ASN A 26 -7.13 -49.04 11.45
CA ASN A 26 -5.81 -48.55 11.82
C ASN A 26 -5.74 -47.01 11.81
N GLY A 27 -6.75 -46.34 11.29
CA GLY A 27 -6.85 -44.88 11.24
C GLY A 27 -6.31 -44.25 9.95
N SER A 28 -6.18 -45.03 8.87
CA SER A 28 -5.91 -44.49 7.54
C SER A 28 -7.10 -43.68 7.03
N ALA A 29 -6.84 -42.46 6.54
CA ALA A 29 -7.84 -41.56 5.98
C ALA A 29 -7.25 -40.85 4.77
N PHE A 30 -7.63 -41.30 3.57
CA PHE A 30 -7.03 -40.82 2.33
C PHE A 30 -7.99 -40.84 1.14
N HIS A 31 -7.62 -40.15 0.07
CA HIS A 31 -8.31 -40.18 -1.21
C HIS A 31 -7.58 -41.11 -2.20
N GLY A 32 -8.31 -41.60 -3.21
CA GLY A 32 -7.72 -42.42 -4.26
C GLY A 32 -7.43 -43.86 -3.84
N VAL A 33 -6.33 -44.42 -4.34
CA VAL A 33 -5.95 -45.84 -4.16
C VAL A 33 -4.50 -45.98 -3.70
N THR A 34 -4.25 -47.01 -2.89
CA THR A 34 -2.91 -47.44 -2.48
C THR A 34 -2.67 -48.85 -3.00
N PHE A 35 -1.45 -49.13 -3.45
CA PHE A 35 -1.04 -50.44 -3.91
C PHE A 35 0.40 -50.74 -3.50
N LEU A 36 0.75 -52.02 -3.41
CA LEU A 36 2.13 -52.42 -3.20
C LEU A 36 2.91 -52.28 -4.52
N LYS A 37 3.94 -51.43 -4.51
CA LYS A 37 4.79 -51.16 -5.69
C LYS A 37 6.03 -52.04 -5.71
N GLN A 38 6.65 -52.24 -4.55
CA GLN A 38 7.88 -53.02 -4.43
C GLN A 38 7.92 -53.72 -3.08
N LEU A 39 8.46 -54.93 -3.09
CA LEU A 39 8.75 -55.71 -1.90
C LEU A 39 10.17 -56.23 -1.98
N THR A 40 11.01 -55.87 -1.01
CA THR A 40 12.37 -56.38 -0.88
C THR A 40 12.63 -56.93 0.52
N MET A 41 13.61 -57.83 0.63
CA MET A 41 14.02 -58.45 1.88
C MET A 41 15.48 -58.10 2.17
N ASP A 42 15.73 -57.63 3.39
CA ASP A 42 17.06 -57.52 3.98
C ASP A 42 17.19 -58.62 5.04
N ASN A 43 18.08 -59.59 4.77
CA ASN A 43 18.23 -60.81 5.56
C ASN A 43 19.72 -61.22 5.62
N PRO A 44 20.56 -60.42 6.29
CA PRO A 44 22.02 -60.63 6.33
C PRO A 44 22.41 -61.89 7.11
N ASN A 45 21.57 -62.36 8.03
CA ASN A 45 21.77 -63.61 8.77
C ASN A 45 21.34 -64.86 7.98
N HIS A 46 20.90 -64.69 6.72
CA HIS A 46 20.50 -65.77 5.81
C HIS A 46 19.44 -66.72 6.40
N LYS A 47 18.53 -66.20 7.23
CA LYS A 47 17.43 -67.00 7.79
C LYS A 47 16.54 -67.55 6.68
N ASN A 48 15.97 -68.73 6.88
CA ASN A 48 14.96 -69.27 5.99
C ASN A 48 13.65 -68.48 6.14
N VAL A 49 13.41 -67.59 5.18
CA VAL A 49 12.29 -66.65 5.18
C VAL A 49 11.42 -66.86 3.96
N GLU A 50 10.12 -66.95 4.19
CA GLU A 50 9.10 -66.99 3.16
C GLU A 50 8.21 -65.76 3.24
N ILE A 51 7.80 -65.25 2.09
CA ILE A 51 6.82 -64.17 2.00
C ILE A 51 5.62 -64.73 1.26
N TRP A 52 4.45 -64.54 1.85
CA TRP A 52 3.17 -64.99 1.33
C TRP A 52 2.28 -63.77 1.11
N LEU A 53 1.57 -63.76 0.00
CA LEU A 53 0.74 -62.65 -0.46
C LEU A 53 -0.70 -63.11 -0.62
N ASN A 54 -1.64 -62.19 -0.45
CA ASN A 54 -3.06 -62.43 -0.67
C ASN A 54 -3.71 -61.18 -1.28
N ASN A 55 -4.59 -61.39 -2.26
CA ASN A 55 -5.37 -60.33 -2.90
C ASN A 55 -6.61 -59.93 -2.10
N SER A 56 -6.94 -60.69 -1.05
CA SER A 56 -8.02 -60.40 -0.11
C SER A 56 -7.46 -59.86 1.21
N PHE A 57 -8.29 -59.10 1.91
CA PHE A 57 -7.98 -58.65 3.27
C PHE A 57 -8.19 -59.81 4.26
N ILE A 58 -7.10 -60.27 4.87
CA ILE A 58 -7.10 -61.34 5.88
C ILE A 58 -6.62 -60.72 7.18
N GLU A 59 -7.50 -60.60 8.16
CA GLU A 59 -7.16 -60.06 9.47
C GLU A 59 -6.95 -61.17 10.49
N SER A 60 -5.93 -61.05 11.32
CA SER A 60 -5.68 -61.96 12.43
C SER A 60 -4.79 -61.30 13.48
N ASN A 61 -5.17 -61.43 14.75
CA ASN A 61 -4.30 -61.13 15.90
C ASN A 61 -3.30 -62.25 16.20
N ASN A 62 -3.42 -63.40 15.52
CA ASN A 62 -2.59 -64.60 15.69
C ASN A 62 -2.07 -65.07 14.32
N PRO A 63 -1.11 -64.35 13.71
CA PRO A 63 -0.56 -64.71 12.40
C PRO A 63 0.09 -66.10 12.37
N ASN A 64 0.63 -66.58 13.50
CA ASN A 64 1.12 -67.96 13.69
C ASN A 64 0.09 -69.03 13.26
N LYS A 65 -1.20 -68.79 13.56
CA LYS A 65 -2.34 -69.69 13.28
C LYS A 65 -2.91 -69.58 11.87
N ILE A 66 -2.39 -68.69 11.03
CA ILE A 66 -2.83 -68.59 9.63
C ILE A 66 -2.38 -69.83 8.87
N ASP A 67 -3.36 -70.51 8.29
CA ASP A 67 -3.17 -71.56 7.30
C ASP A 67 -2.91 -70.95 5.92
N LEU A 68 -1.73 -71.26 5.37
CA LEU A 68 -1.24 -70.74 4.10
C LEU A 68 -1.72 -71.59 2.90
N GLN A 69 -2.37 -72.72 3.14
CA GLN A 69 -2.93 -73.57 2.08
C GLN A 69 -4.40 -73.21 1.76
N SER A 70 -5.02 -72.34 2.55
CA SER A 70 -6.39 -71.89 2.38
C SER A 70 -6.47 -70.38 2.13
N ASN A 71 -7.67 -69.86 1.84
CA ASN A 71 -7.94 -68.42 1.67
C ASN A 71 -7.17 -67.71 0.54
N GLY A 72 -6.57 -68.44 -0.40
CA GLY A 72 -5.93 -67.86 -1.59
C GLY A 72 -4.55 -67.24 -1.34
N TRP A 73 -3.84 -67.65 -0.28
CA TRP A 73 -2.44 -67.29 -0.09
C TRP A 73 -1.55 -67.90 -1.18
N TYR A 74 -0.57 -67.14 -1.65
CA TYR A 74 0.43 -67.63 -2.59
C TYR A 74 1.81 -67.09 -2.20
N ARG A 75 2.83 -67.91 -2.43
CA ARG A 75 4.22 -67.55 -2.12
C ARG A 75 4.75 -66.51 -3.11
N TYR A 76 5.39 -65.47 -2.60
CA TYR A 76 6.12 -64.48 -3.41
C TYR A 76 7.42 -65.08 -3.94
N THR A 77 7.64 -64.98 -5.24
CA THR A 77 8.83 -65.49 -5.95
C THR A 77 9.67 -64.38 -6.55
N GLY A 78 9.20 -63.12 -6.50
CA GLY A 78 9.89 -61.96 -7.09
C GLY A 78 9.29 -61.47 -8.41
N GLU A 79 8.39 -62.23 -9.03
CA GLU A 79 7.85 -61.94 -10.37
C GLU A 79 6.35 -61.58 -10.37
N GLN A 80 5.68 -61.67 -9.22
CA GLN A 80 4.26 -61.42 -9.12
C GLN A 80 3.90 -59.94 -9.29
N ASP A 81 2.77 -59.67 -9.94
CA ASP A 81 2.12 -58.36 -9.92
C ASP A 81 1.65 -58.04 -8.50
N LEU A 82 2.29 -57.02 -7.90
CA LEU A 82 2.02 -56.59 -6.54
C LEU A 82 0.81 -55.63 -6.44
N SER A 83 0.30 -55.11 -7.55
CA SER A 83 -0.73 -54.07 -7.55
C SER A 83 -2.06 -54.48 -6.93
N LYS A 84 -2.36 -55.79 -6.91
CA LYS A 84 -3.59 -56.38 -6.36
C LYS A 84 -3.44 -56.92 -4.95
N VAL A 85 -2.22 -56.95 -4.42
CA VAL A 85 -1.93 -57.49 -3.09
C VAL A 85 -2.57 -56.61 -2.03
N VAL A 86 -3.22 -57.23 -1.06
CA VAL A 86 -3.85 -56.56 0.09
C VAL A 86 -3.24 -57.01 1.40
N SER A 87 -3.02 -58.32 1.59
CA SER A 87 -2.41 -58.88 2.80
C SER A 87 -1.05 -59.50 2.50
N ILE A 88 -0.10 -59.26 3.39
CA ILE A 88 1.30 -59.69 3.24
C ILE A 88 1.72 -60.37 4.54
N LEU A 89 2.19 -61.60 4.43
CA LEU A 89 2.66 -62.38 5.56
C LEU A 89 4.13 -62.74 5.37
N LEU A 90 4.95 -62.35 6.33
CA LEU A 90 6.33 -62.79 6.47
C LEU A 90 6.37 -63.99 7.40
N TYR A 91 7.02 -65.07 6.98
CA TYR A 91 7.20 -66.28 7.76
C TYR A 91 8.68 -66.63 7.86
N ILE A 92 9.21 -66.58 9.07
CA ILE A 92 10.59 -66.97 9.39
C ILE A 92 10.52 -68.38 9.94
N ASN A 93 11.01 -69.35 9.16
CA ASN A 93 11.00 -70.76 9.55
C ASN A 93 12.04 -71.08 10.63
N ASP A 94 13.19 -70.41 10.55
CA ASP A 94 14.29 -70.61 11.50
C ASP A 94 14.01 -69.91 12.85
N SER A 95 14.81 -70.26 13.85
CA SER A 95 14.86 -69.50 15.11
C SER A 95 15.39 -68.09 14.84
N LEU A 96 14.64 -67.09 15.30
CA LEU A 96 15.03 -65.68 15.32
C LEU A 96 15.53 -65.32 16.72
N SER A 97 16.76 -64.84 16.81
CA SER A 97 17.31 -64.25 18.04
C SER A 97 17.18 -62.73 18.03
N SER A 98 17.37 -62.08 19.18
CA SER A 98 17.38 -60.62 19.29
C SER A 98 18.49 -59.94 18.46
N SER A 99 19.52 -60.68 18.03
CA SER A 99 20.61 -60.18 17.17
C SER A 99 20.39 -60.41 15.68
N ASP A 100 19.38 -61.19 15.29
CA ASP A 100 19.10 -61.49 13.90
C ASP A 100 18.26 -60.40 13.22
N VAL A 101 18.54 -60.16 11.94
CA VAL A 101 17.81 -59.20 11.10
C VAL A 101 17.10 -59.95 9.97
N ALA A 102 15.78 -59.83 9.95
CA ALA A 102 14.93 -60.22 8.82
C ALA A 102 13.92 -59.10 8.58
N LYS A 103 14.27 -58.16 7.69
CA LYS A 103 13.51 -56.94 7.46
C LYS A 103 12.88 -56.95 6.07
N MET A 104 11.55 -56.94 6.04
CA MET A 104 10.78 -56.73 4.82
C MET A 104 10.59 -55.23 4.58
N ASN A 105 11.07 -54.73 3.44
CA ASN A 105 10.85 -53.36 3.01
C ASN A 105 9.70 -53.34 2.00
N LEU A 106 8.71 -52.48 2.27
CA LEU A 106 7.53 -52.31 1.45
C LEU A 106 7.53 -50.89 0.90
N VAL A 107 7.46 -50.77 -0.42
CA VAL A 107 7.24 -49.49 -1.08
C VAL A 107 5.81 -49.48 -1.57
N TYR A 108 5.03 -48.53 -1.09
CA TYR A 108 3.66 -48.32 -1.54
C TYR A 108 3.64 -47.27 -2.66
N GLY A 109 2.82 -47.51 -3.67
CA GLY A 109 2.41 -46.49 -4.63
C GLY A 109 1.03 -45.95 -4.26
N THR A 110 0.80 -44.68 -4.49
CA THR A 110 -0.51 -44.04 -4.38
C THR A 110 -0.92 -43.44 -5.70
N HIS A 111 -2.23 -43.35 -5.96
CA HIS A 111 -2.76 -42.70 -7.14
C HIS A 111 -4.07 -41.97 -6.80
N LYS A 112 -4.25 -40.77 -7.35
CA LYS A 112 -5.39 -39.86 -7.05
C LYS A 112 -5.53 -39.53 -5.55
N ASN A 113 -4.41 -39.49 -4.83
CA ASN A 113 -4.34 -39.01 -3.46
C ASN A 113 -4.33 -37.47 -3.41
N GLY A 114 -4.64 -36.92 -2.23
CA GLY A 114 -4.53 -35.50 -1.92
C GLY A 114 -3.40 -35.21 -0.92
N PHE A 115 -2.99 -33.95 -0.83
CA PHE A 115 -2.18 -33.49 0.29
C PHE A 115 -2.99 -33.59 1.60
N GLY A 116 -2.33 -34.00 2.68
CA GLY A 116 -2.96 -34.28 3.97
C GLY A 116 -3.50 -35.70 4.12
N ASP A 117 -3.53 -36.51 3.04
CA ASP A 117 -3.92 -37.91 3.11
C ASP A 117 -3.00 -38.69 4.06
N GLN A 118 -3.61 -39.49 4.94
CA GLN A 118 -2.93 -40.26 5.97
C GLN A 118 -3.03 -41.76 5.73
N TYR A 119 -1.88 -42.43 5.76
CA TYR A 119 -1.75 -43.86 5.53
C TYR A 119 -1.16 -44.50 6.77
N VAL A 120 -1.87 -45.45 7.37
CA VAL A 120 -1.39 -46.18 8.54
C VAL A 120 -1.20 -47.64 8.16
N SER A 121 0.03 -48.13 8.31
CA SER A 121 0.34 -49.56 8.20
C SER A 121 0.60 -50.11 9.59
N LYS A 122 -0.11 -51.19 9.92
CA LYS A 122 0.02 -51.92 11.18
C LYS A 122 0.56 -53.31 10.88
N THR A 123 1.52 -53.75 11.68
CA THR A 123 2.06 -55.10 11.62
C THR A 123 1.74 -55.83 12.92
N VAL A 124 1.18 -57.01 12.76
CA VAL A 124 0.87 -57.95 13.83
C VAL A 124 1.87 -59.11 13.77
N VAL A 125 2.45 -59.52 14.89
CA VAL A 125 3.43 -60.61 14.99
C VAL A 125 2.99 -61.61 16.05
N ASN A 126 3.15 -62.89 15.75
CA ASN A 126 3.04 -63.98 16.72
C ASN A 126 3.90 -65.16 16.26
N THR A 127 4.20 -66.07 17.18
CA THR A 127 5.22 -67.13 17.02
C THR A 127 4.66 -68.47 17.45
N SER A 128 5.46 -69.54 17.43
CA SER A 128 5.02 -70.84 17.95
C SER A 128 4.68 -70.83 19.44
N VAL A 129 5.18 -69.85 20.19
CA VAL A 129 4.89 -69.65 21.62
C VAL A 129 3.44 -69.21 21.86
N ASP A 130 2.77 -68.65 20.85
CA ASP A 130 1.38 -68.19 20.89
C ASP A 130 1.11 -67.17 22.01
N TYR A 131 1.81 -66.04 21.98
CA TYR A 131 1.62 -65.00 23.00
C TYR A 131 0.21 -64.42 22.99
N LYS A 132 -0.30 -64.12 24.19
CA LYS A 132 -1.60 -63.48 24.41
C LYS A 132 -1.51 -61.96 24.65
N LEU A 133 -0.33 -61.37 24.52
CA LEU A 133 -0.11 -59.93 24.66
C LEU A 133 -0.52 -59.17 23.39
N SER A 134 -0.44 -57.83 23.42
CA SER A 134 -0.67 -57.00 22.23
C SER A 134 0.19 -57.54 21.07
N PRO A 135 -0.42 -58.02 19.98
CA PRO A 135 0.34 -58.63 18.91
C PRO A 135 0.90 -57.57 17.95
N ILE A 136 0.66 -56.27 18.22
CA ILE A 136 1.14 -55.15 17.41
C ILE A 136 2.64 -55.00 17.62
N SER A 137 3.42 -55.34 16.60
CA SER A 137 4.87 -55.17 16.62
C SER A 137 5.30 -53.81 16.08
N ASN A 138 4.56 -53.26 15.12
CA ASN A 138 4.90 -51.99 14.48
C ASN A 138 3.64 -51.27 13.97
N GLN A 139 3.64 -49.95 14.08
CA GLN A 139 2.61 -49.08 13.50
C GLN A 139 3.31 -47.85 12.92
N VAL A 140 3.15 -47.64 11.62
CA VAL A 140 3.77 -46.52 10.91
C VAL A 140 2.68 -45.66 10.26
N ARG A 141 2.78 -44.34 10.47
CA ARG A 141 1.90 -43.33 9.86
C ARG A 141 2.69 -42.52 8.85
N TYR A 142 2.15 -42.38 7.65
CA TYR A 142 2.65 -41.52 6.59
C TYR A 142 1.60 -40.47 6.25
N THR A 143 2.03 -39.24 5.97
CA THR A 143 1.16 -38.17 5.47
C THR A 143 1.72 -37.67 4.15
N ILE A 144 0.87 -37.54 3.14
CA ILE A 144 1.27 -36.91 1.87
C ILE A 144 1.34 -35.41 2.11
N VAL A 145 2.52 -34.84 1.97
CA VAL A 145 2.76 -33.40 2.09
C VAL A 145 3.17 -32.83 0.74
N ALA A 146 2.80 -31.58 0.50
CA ALA A 146 3.29 -30.87 -0.67
C ALA A 146 4.78 -30.56 -0.53
N ASN A 147 5.45 -30.41 -1.66
CA ASN A 147 6.83 -29.96 -1.67
C ASN A 147 6.95 -28.50 -1.28
N ALA A 148 5.92 -27.70 -1.58
CA ALA A 148 5.78 -26.34 -1.08
C ALA A 148 4.32 -25.99 -0.80
N ASN A 149 4.11 -25.25 0.29
CA ASN A 149 2.86 -24.59 0.60
C ASN A 149 3.00 -23.11 0.30
N ILE A 150 2.07 -22.55 -0.48
CA ILE A 150 2.09 -21.14 -0.84
C ILE A 150 0.71 -20.51 -0.70
N GLY A 151 0.68 -19.20 -0.53
CA GLY A 151 -0.57 -18.45 -0.51
C GLY A 151 -0.32 -16.96 -0.66
N LEU A 152 -1.17 -16.26 -1.40
CA LEU A 152 -1.19 -14.81 -1.36
C LEU A 152 -1.64 -14.38 0.03
N ARG A 153 -0.95 -13.38 0.57
CA ARG A 153 -1.27 -12.78 1.86
C ARG A 153 -1.93 -11.43 1.66
N LYS A 154 -1.30 -10.55 0.88
CA LYS A 154 -1.70 -9.15 0.77
C LYS A 154 -1.33 -8.54 -0.57
N ILE A 155 -2.18 -7.67 -1.09
CA ILE A 155 -1.88 -6.78 -2.22
C ILE A 155 -1.97 -5.34 -1.75
N ARG A 156 -1.06 -4.50 -2.24
CA ARG A 156 -1.02 -3.05 -2.01
C ARG A 156 -0.80 -2.34 -3.33
N ILE A 157 -1.52 -1.25 -3.56
CA ILE A 157 -1.36 -0.40 -4.73
C ILE A 157 -1.22 1.05 -4.27
N ASP A 158 -0.08 1.67 -4.58
CA ASP A 158 0.14 3.09 -4.27
C ASP A 158 -0.30 3.97 -5.43
N THR A 159 -0.99 5.07 -5.11
CA THR A 159 -1.46 6.03 -6.12
C THR A 159 -0.28 6.74 -6.75
N ALA A 160 -0.27 6.78 -8.08
CA ALA A 160 0.78 7.43 -8.87
C ALA A 160 0.20 8.05 -10.15
N PRO A 161 0.91 9.01 -10.79
CA PRO A 161 0.51 9.53 -12.09
C PRO A 161 0.41 8.41 -13.12
N ALA A 162 -0.62 8.45 -13.97
CA ALA A 162 -0.85 7.42 -14.98
C ALA A 162 0.38 7.27 -15.91
N GLU A 163 1.01 8.38 -16.29
CA GLU A 163 2.23 8.41 -17.11
C GLU A 163 3.42 7.72 -16.44
N SER A 164 3.49 7.74 -15.11
CA SER A 164 4.55 7.10 -14.35
C SER A 164 4.32 5.61 -14.17
N GLY A 165 3.12 5.09 -14.41
CA GLY A 165 2.71 3.71 -14.11
C GLY A 165 2.32 3.51 -12.64
N LEU A 166 1.51 2.48 -12.38
CA LEU A 166 0.96 2.23 -11.05
C LEU A 166 1.75 1.14 -10.32
N PRO A 167 2.46 1.45 -9.21
CA PRO A 167 3.21 0.46 -8.44
C PRO A 167 2.26 -0.47 -7.67
N VAL A 168 2.53 -1.77 -7.74
CA VAL A 168 1.78 -2.80 -7.03
C VAL A 168 2.74 -3.68 -6.27
N THR A 169 2.50 -3.89 -4.98
CA THR A 169 3.28 -4.78 -4.12
C THR A 169 2.40 -5.92 -3.64
N VAL A 170 2.88 -7.14 -3.82
CA VAL A 170 2.19 -8.37 -3.43
C VAL A 170 3.03 -9.09 -2.42
N ARG A 171 2.45 -9.44 -1.27
CA ARG A 171 3.08 -10.28 -0.26
C ARG A 171 2.43 -11.66 -0.26
N LEU A 172 3.25 -12.68 -0.12
CA LEU A 172 2.83 -14.08 -0.05
C LEU A 172 3.44 -14.78 1.17
N ASP A 173 2.77 -15.83 1.60
CA ASP A 173 3.29 -16.82 2.54
C ASP A 173 3.87 -17.97 1.72
N LYS A 174 5.07 -18.44 2.06
CA LYS A 174 5.68 -19.64 1.47
C LYS A 174 6.31 -20.51 2.56
N ASP A 175 6.20 -21.82 2.40
CA ASP A 175 6.84 -22.83 3.22
C ASP A 175 7.32 -23.95 2.29
N ILE A 176 8.64 -24.14 2.18
CA ILE A 176 9.27 -25.12 1.30
C ILE A 176 9.64 -26.33 2.15
N VAL A 177 9.00 -27.45 1.89
CA VAL A 177 9.16 -28.69 2.67
C VAL A 177 10.33 -29.52 2.13
N TYR A 178 10.54 -29.52 0.81
CA TYR A 178 11.63 -30.25 0.15
C TYR A 178 12.44 -29.33 -0.78
N GLU A 179 13.72 -29.12 -0.49
CA GLU A 179 14.59 -28.22 -1.27
C GLU A 179 14.80 -28.69 -2.72
N ASP A 180 14.84 -30.01 -2.95
CA ASP A 180 15.01 -30.61 -4.29
C ASP A 180 13.85 -30.31 -5.26
N SER A 181 12.70 -29.89 -4.74
CA SER A 181 11.52 -29.50 -5.53
C SER A 181 11.61 -28.09 -6.13
N SER A 182 12.74 -27.41 -5.92
CA SER A 182 12.97 -26.02 -6.32
C SER A 182 12.76 -25.72 -7.80
N LYS A 183 12.61 -26.72 -8.68
CA LYS A 183 12.46 -26.55 -10.14
C LYS A 183 11.03 -26.38 -10.64
N ASP A 184 10.02 -26.74 -9.84
CA ASP A 184 8.64 -26.54 -10.25
C ASP A 184 8.36 -25.03 -10.38
N GLU A 185 7.71 -24.64 -11.48
CA GLU A 185 7.41 -23.24 -11.78
C GLU A 185 6.03 -22.83 -11.30
N ILE A 186 5.91 -21.54 -11.00
CA ILE A 186 4.66 -20.86 -10.72
C ILE A 186 4.63 -19.51 -11.44
N THR A 187 3.47 -19.18 -12.01
CA THR A 187 3.24 -17.87 -12.59
C THR A 187 2.41 -17.01 -11.64
N VAL A 188 2.91 -15.82 -11.31
CA VAL A 188 2.17 -14.79 -10.58
C VAL A 188 1.73 -13.72 -11.57
N ASN A 189 0.42 -13.63 -11.79
CA ASN A 189 -0.17 -12.72 -12.77
C ASN A 189 -0.97 -11.62 -12.08
N LEU A 190 -0.85 -10.40 -12.62
CA LEU A 190 -1.62 -9.22 -12.24
C LEU A 190 -2.57 -8.87 -13.39
N TYR A 191 -3.86 -8.83 -13.09
CA TYR A 191 -4.93 -8.51 -14.03
C TYR A 191 -5.60 -7.20 -13.65
N ASP A 192 -6.01 -6.40 -14.64
CA ASP A 192 -7.18 -5.53 -14.48
C ASP A 192 -8.41 -6.43 -14.47
N LYS A 193 -9.09 -6.50 -13.33
CA LYS A 193 -10.20 -7.42 -13.10
C LYS A 193 -11.44 -7.05 -13.90
N ALA A 194 -11.68 -5.76 -14.13
CA ALA A 194 -12.87 -5.29 -14.84
C ALA A 194 -12.87 -5.79 -16.29
N ASP A 195 -11.71 -5.74 -16.94
CA ASP A 195 -11.54 -6.15 -18.33
C ASP A 195 -10.91 -7.56 -18.46
N ASN A 196 -10.67 -8.26 -17.34
CA ASN A 196 -9.89 -9.50 -17.23
C ASN A 196 -8.59 -9.46 -18.05
N ARG A 197 -7.92 -8.30 -18.05
CA ARG A 197 -6.76 -8.02 -18.91
C ARG A 197 -5.47 -8.21 -18.15
N LEU A 198 -4.57 -9.06 -18.67
CA LEU A 198 -3.24 -9.25 -18.09
C LEU A 198 -2.40 -7.97 -18.24
N VAL A 199 -2.01 -7.38 -17.11
CA VAL A 199 -1.20 -6.15 -17.07
C VAL A 199 0.19 -6.36 -16.47
N GLY A 200 0.45 -7.52 -15.86
CA GLY A 200 1.77 -7.93 -15.40
C GLY A 200 1.85 -9.45 -15.21
N SER A 201 3.01 -10.03 -15.49
CA SER A 201 3.26 -11.46 -15.33
C SER A 201 4.69 -11.70 -14.91
N LYS A 202 4.90 -12.59 -13.94
CA LYS A 202 6.23 -13.04 -13.51
C LYS A 202 6.19 -14.54 -13.26
N VAL A 203 7.20 -15.24 -13.75
CA VAL A 203 7.39 -16.67 -13.55
C VAL A 203 8.54 -16.86 -12.57
N TYR A 204 8.33 -17.74 -11.60
CA TYR A 204 9.32 -18.08 -10.59
C TYR A 204 9.40 -19.60 -10.48
N THR A 205 10.58 -20.09 -10.19
CA THR A 205 10.73 -21.41 -9.59
C THR A 205 10.38 -21.33 -8.10
N ILE A 206 9.94 -22.42 -7.47
CA ILE A 206 9.58 -22.42 -6.02
C ILE A 206 10.74 -21.86 -5.17
N GLY A 207 11.98 -22.26 -5.48
CA GLY A 207 13.16 -21.83 -4.73
C GLY A 207 13.42 -20.32 -4.82
N GLU A 208 13.11 -19.71 -5.97
CA GLU A 208 13.36 -18.29 -6.25
C GLU A 208 12.17 -17.39 -5.95
N LEU A 209 10.99 -17.95 -5.63
CA LEU A 209 9.79 -17.19 -5.35
C LEU A 209 10.01 -16.29 -4.12
N PRO A 210 10.02 -14.96 -4.25
CA PRO A 210 10.23 -14.07 -3.11
C PRO A 210 8.94 -13.92 -2.30
N GLU A 211 9.07 -13.58 -1.01
CA GLU A 211 7.90 -13.25 -0.16
C GLU A 211 7.19 -11.96 -0.58
N GLU A 212 7.91 -11.08 -1.29
CA GLU A 212 7.38 -9.81 -1.80
C GLU A 212 7.67 -9.69 -3.31
N ILE A 213 6.62 -9.49 -4.10
CA ILE A 213 6.69 -9.30 -5.55
C ILE A 213 6.20 -7.90 -5.89
N LYS A 214 7.01 -7.16 -6.65
CA LYS A 214 6.67 -5.82 -7.14
C LYS A 214 6.26 -5.87 -8.61
N PHE A 215 5.12 -5.32 -8.94
CA PHE A 215 4.68 -5.04 -10.31
C PHE A 215 4.58 -3.53 -10.53
N LYS A 216 4.49 -3.14 -11.80
CA LYS A 216 4.21 -1.78 -12.22
C LYS A 216 3.24 -1.85 -13.41
N VAL A 217 1.99 -1.44 -13.21
CA VAL A 217 1.03 -1.37 -14.31
C VAL A 217 1.50 -0.29 -15.27
N ASP A 218 1.73 -0.67 -16.52
CA ASP A 218 2.25 0.24 -17.55
C ASP A 218 1.23 1.32 -17.90
N ARG A 219 1.71 2.54 -18.19
CA ARG A 219 0.89 3.70 -18.56
C ARG A 219 -0.09 3.42 -19.71
N LYS A 220 0.22 2.49 -20.62
CA LYS A 220 -0.66 2.10 -21.72
C LYS A 220 -2.00 1.49 -21.27
N PHE A 221 -2.09 1.06 -20.01
CA PHE A 221 -3.31 0.52 -19.39
C PHE A 221 -4.00 1.53 -18.47
N LEU A 222 -3.46 2.73 -18.30
CA LEU A 222 -3.88 3.69 -17.29
C LEU A 222 -4.45 4.96 -17.94
N LYS A 223 -5.34 5.62 -17.22
CA LYS A 223 -5.84 6.97 -17.55
C LYS A 223 -5.67 7.84 -16.31
N LYS A 224 -5.45 9.14 -16.49
CA LYS A 224 -5.43 10.12 -15.38
C LYS A 224 -6.79 10.11 -14.64
N LYS A 225 -6.78 10.34 -13.32
CA LYS A 225 -7.98 10.42 -12.46
C LYS A 225 -8.94 9.24 -12.68
N SER A 226 -8.41 8.02 -12.57
CA SER A 226 -9.18 6.79 -12.80
C SER A 226 -9.01 5.80 -11.65
N LYS A 227 -10.03 4.97 -11.48
CA LYS A 227 -10.06 3.87 -10.53
C LYS A 227 -10.27 2.57 -11.29
N ARG A 228 -9.48 1.54 -10.99
CA ARG A 228 -9.63 0.18 -11.52
C ARG A 228 -9.36 -0.85 -10.43
N ASN A 229 -10.00 -2.00 -10.52
CA ASN A 229 -9.76 -3.10 -9.58
C ASN A 229 -8.72 -4.05 -10.19
N TYR A 230 -7.66 -4.36 -9.44
CA TYR A 230 -6.59 -5.23 -9.90
C TYR A 230 -6.54 -6.51 -9.06
N GLU A 231 -6.47 -7.66 -9.72
CA GLU A 231 -6.41 -8.97 -9.08
C GLU A 231 -5.08 -9.65 -9.37
N VAL A 232 -4.42 -10.13 -8.32
CA VAL A 232 -3.26 -11.02 -8.43
C VAL A 232 -3.75 -12.44 -8.24
N ARG A 233 -3.30 -13.35 -9.10
CA ARG A 233 -3.60 -14.78 -8.99
C ARG A 233 -2.43 -15.65 -9.39
N PHE A 234 -2.33 -16.80 -8.75
CA PHE A 234 -1.38 -17.84 -9.15
C PHE A 234 -1.95 -18.65 -10.32
N GLU A 235 -1.11 -18.90 -11.33
CA GLU A 235 -1.43 -19.73 -12.50
C GLU A 235 -0.26 -20.65 -12.87
N LYS A 236 -0.53 -21.65 -13.72
CA LYS A 236 0.45 -22.65 -14.18
C LYS A 236 1.18 -23.36 -13.04
N ILE A 237 0.44 -23.76 -12.01
CA ILE A 237 0.97 -24.41 -10.81
C ILE A 237 0.92 -25.93 -10.99
N ASN A 238 2.02 -26.62 -10.70
CA ASN A 238 2.01 -28.07 -10.56
C ASN A 238 1.29 -28.47 -9.26
N LYS A 239 0.03 -28.86 -9.36
CA LYS A 239 -0.80 -29.26 -8.21
C LYS A 239 -0.37 -30.58 -7.56
N GLU A 240 0.52 -31.34 -8.19
CA GLU A 240 1.08 -32.57 -7.61
C GLU A 240 2.24 -32.29 -6.66
N SER A 241 2.87 -31.12 -6.77
CA SER A 241 4.01 -30.69 -5.94
C SER A 241 3.69 -29.51 -5.04
N ILE A 242 2.79 -28.61 -5.46
CA ILE A 242 2.54 -27.33 -4.81
C ILE A 242 1.12 -27.31 -4.27
N PHE A 243 0.99 -27.05 -2.97
CA PHE A 243 -0.29 -26.77 -2.34
C PHE A 243 -0.52 -25.27 -2.22
N VAL A 244 -1.66 -24.81 -2.74
CA VAL A 244 -2.14 -23.45 -2.51
C VAL A 244 -3.31 -23.53 -1.54
N ALA A 245 -3.18 -22.88 -0.39
CA ALA A 245 -4.29 -22.85 0.57
C ALA A 245 -5.55 -22.26 -0.06
N GLU A 246 -6.71 -22.84 0.25
CA GLU A 246 -7.98 -22.40 -0.28
C GLU A 246 -8.25 -20.92 0.03
N GLY A 247 -8.76 -20.18 -0.96
CA GLY A 247 -8.98 -18.73 -0.85
C GLY A 247 -7.72 -17.87 -0.91
N LYS A 248 -6.51 -18.45 -0.78
CA LYS A 248 -5.22 -17.74 -0.90
C LYS A 248 -4.62 -17.81 -2.31
N ASN A 249 -5.35 -18.29 -3.31
CA ASN A 249 -4.88 -18.38 -4.69
C ASN A 249 -5.05 -17.07 -5.48
N LYS A 250 -5.84 -16.12 -4.98
CA LYS A 250 -6.05 -14.80 -5.56
C LYS A 250 -6.35 -13.74 -4.51
N VAL A 251 -6.00 -12.49 -4.79
CA VAL A 251 -6.36 -11.32 -3.97
C VAL A 251 -6.47 -10.08 -4.86
N ASP A 252 -7.41 -9.20 -4.56
CA ASP A 252 -7.64 -7.98 -5.34
C ASP A 252 -7.68 -6.72 -4.48
N THR A 253 -7.38 -5.57 -5.07
CA THR A 253 -7.59 -4.26 -4.45
C THR A 253 -7.76 -3.18 -5.53
N ASP A 254 -8.29 -2.04 -5.14
CA ASP A 254 -8.53 -0.93 -6.07
C ASP A 254 -7.28 -0.08 -6.29
N GLY A 255 -6.81 0.02 -7.53
CA GLY A 255 -5.76 0.96 -7.92
C GLY A 255 -6.34 2.31 -8.36
N TYR A 256 -5.73 3.39 -7.87
CA TYR A 256 -6.10 4.76 -8.21
C TYR A 256 -4.94 5.44 -8.92
N THR A 257 -5.22 6.10 -10.05
CA THR A 257 -4.25 7.00 -10.68
C THR A 257 -4.44 8.41 -10.15
N SER A 258 -3.33 9.13 -10.02
CA SER A 258 -3.26 10.50 -9.52
C SER A 258 -4.32 11.39 -10.20
N SER A 259 -5.03 12.18 -9.41
CA SER A 259 -6.06 13.09 -9.94
C SER A 259 -5.45 14.23 -10.76
N GLU A 260 -4.25 14.68 -10.38
CA GLU A 260 -3.49 15.80 -10.95
C GLU A 260 -4.40 17.00 -11.29
N GLU A 261 -5.34 17.32 -10.40
CA GLU A 261 -6.37 18.35 -10.60
C GLU A 261 -6.04 19.65 -9.85
N THR A 262 -6.67 20.74 -10.27
CA THR A 262 -6.64 22.02 -9.54
C THR A 262 -7.97 22.23 -8.85
N VAL A 263 -7.98 22.17 -7.53
CA VAL A 263 -9.16 22.46 -6.71
C VAL A 263 -9.30 23.97 -6.59
N LYS A 264 -10.47 24.49 -6.95
CA LYS A 264 -10.74 25.93 -6.94
C LYS A 264 -11.76 26.29 -5.87
N ALA A 265 -11.59 27.44 -5.22
CA ALA A 265 -12.58 28.01 -4.31
C ALA A 265 -12.59 29.53 -4.39
N ASN A 266 -13.71 30.15 -4.03
CA ASN A 266 -13.85 31.59 -3.91
C ASN A 266 -14.22 31.94 -2.47
N SER A 267 -13.47 32.82 -1.81
CA SER A 267 -13.72 33.18 -0.40
C SER A 267 -15.04 33.95 -0.20
N LYS A 268 -15.63 34.49 -1.26
CA LYS A 268 -16.98 35.08 -1.22
C LYS A 268 -18.08 34.01 -1.12
N GLU A 269 -17.83 32.81 -1.66
CA GLU A 269 -18.82 31.74 -1.82
C GLU A 269 -18.61 30.59 -0.83
N SER A 270 -17.39 30.40 -0.36
CA SER A 270 -16.99 29.28 0.50
C SER A 270 -16.16 29.76 1.69
N THR A 271 -16.36 29.13 2.85
CA THR A 271 -15.57 29.36 4.07
C THR A 271 -14.29 28.53 4.12
N GLU A 272 -14.12 27.58 3.21
CA GLU A 272 -12.96 26.69 3.15
C GLU A 272 -12.80 26.08 1.75
N LEU A 273 -11.58 25.72 1.39
CA LEU A 273 -11.28 24.79 0.30
C LEU A 273 -10.96 23.42 0.92
N LYS A 274 -11.61 22.37 0.44
CA LYS A 274 -11.40 20.99 0.90
C LYS A 274 -11.09 20.05 -0.26
N TYR A 275 -10.10 19.20 -0.05
CA TYR A 275 -9.74 18.11 -0.94
C TYR A 275 -9.53 16.82 -0.15
N LYS A 276 -9.95 15.69 -0.74
CA LYS A 276 -9.68 14.34 -0.23
C LYS A 276 -9.41 13.41 -1.41
N GLY A 277 -8.27 12.73 -1.39
CA GLY A 277 -7.87 11.77 -2.42
C GLY A 277 -7.38 10.46 -1.80
N VAL A 278 -7.59 9.34 -2.50
CA VAL A 278 -6.99 8.06 -2.14
C VAL A 278 -5.51 8.09 -2.51
N ILE A 279 -4.64 7.62 -1.62
CA ILE A 279 -3.19 7.57 -1.84
C ILE A 279 -2.65 6.14 -1.88
N MET A 280 -3.35 5.20 -1.26
CA MET A 280 -2.98 3.78 -1.28
C MET A 280 -4.21 2.94 -0.95
N THR A 281 -4.31 1.76 -1.55
CA THR A 281 -5.20 0.71 -1.07
C THR A 281 -4.42 -0.56 -0.79
N GLU A 282 -4.89 -1.31 0.18
CA GLU A 282 -4.39 -2.65 0.42
C GLU A 282 -5.50 -3.59 0.87
N ARG A 283 -5.33 -4.86 0.54
CA ARG A 283 -6.25 -5.90 0.95
C ARG A 283 -5.46 -7.14 1.33
N GLU A 284 -5.69 -7.61 2.55
CA GLU A 284 -5.23 -8.93 2.99
C GLU A 284 -6.29 -9.97 2.64
N VAL A 285 -5.86 -11.18 2.28
CA VAL A 285 -6.79 -12.27 1.95
C VAL A 285 -7.72 -12.54 3.12
N GLY A 286 -9.02 -12.59 2.84
CA GLY A 286 -10.06 -12.80 3.85
C GLY A 286 -10.41 -11.56 4.69
N LYS A 287 -9.82 -10.39 4.40
CA LYS A 287 -10.14 -9.12 5.06
C LYS A 287 -10.77 -8.12 4.09
N GLU A 288 -11.42 -7.12 4.66
CA GLU A 288 -11.90 -5.95 3.93
C GLU A 288 -10.73 -5.12 3.39
N MET A 289 -10.99 -4.37 2.32
CA MET A 289 -9.99 -3.47 1.74
C MET A 289 -9.80 -2.24 2.64
N GLU A 290 -8.54 -1.92 2.95
CA GLU A 290 -8.16 -0.69 3.62
C GLU A 290 -7.82 0.38 2.58
N VAL A 291 -8.32 1.60 2.81
CA VAL A 291 -8.16 2.73 1.88
C VAL A 291 -7.55 3.89 2.64
N PHE A 292 -6.38 4.32 2.19
CA PHE A 292 -5.61 5.39 2.80
C PHE A 292 -5.78 6.67 2.02
N HIS A 293 -5.87 7.80 2.72
CA HIS A 293 -6.17 9.10 2.12
C HIS A 293 -5.12 10.17 2.41
N GLU A 294 -5.10 11.17 1.54
CA GLU A 294 -4.59 12.49 1.84
C GLU A 294 -5.71 13.51 1.81
N THR A 295 -5.59 14.56 2.61
CA THR A 295 -6.55 15.68 2.62
C THR A 295 -5.81 17.01 2.66
N LEU A 296 -6.40 18.01 2.04
CA LEU A 296 -5.95 19.40 2.10
C LEU A 296 -7.15 20.26 2.49
N THR A 297 -6.98 21.08 3.52
CA THR A 297 -7.99 22.05 3.96
C THR A 297 -7.35 23.44 4.07
N ILE A 298 -7.98 24.44 3.46
CA ILE A 298 -7.56 25.84 3.55
C ILE A 298 -8.76 26.63 4.06
N PRO A 299 -8.78 27.12 5.31
CA PRO A 299 -9.83 28.01 5.77
C PRO A 299 -9.78 29.32 4.98
N LEU A 300 -10.95 29.77 4.52
CA LEU A 300 -11.09 30.97 3.70
C LEU A 300 -11.80 32.06 4.49
N LYS A 301 -11.18 33.24 4.52
CA LYS A 301 -11.77 34.46 5.07
C LYS A 301 -11.79 35.52 3.98
N GLN A 302 -12.92 36.21 3.86
CA GLN A 302 -13.05 37.34 2.95
C GLN A 302 -12.08 38.46 3.37
N LEU A 303 -11.46 39.08 2.36
CA LEU A 303 -10.64 40.26 2.59
C LEU A 303 -11.54 41.43 3.00
N PRO A 304 -11.15 42.23 4.00
CA PRO A 304 -11.85 43.46 4.30
C PRO A 304 -11.71 44.44 3.13
N LYS A 305 -12.76 45.21 2.84
CA LYS A 305 -12.72 46.30 1.86
C LYS A 305 -11.58 47.28 2.19
N GLN A 306 -10.89 47.77 1.16
CA GLN A 306 -9.68 48.58 1.30
C GLN A 306 -9.85 49.98 0.71
N LYS A 307 -9.06 50.92 1.22
CA LYS A 307 -8.86 52.22 0.60
C LYS A 307 -7.52 52.23 -0.13
N THR A 308 -7.36 53.08 -1.13
CA THR A 308 -6.05 53.29 -1.76
C THR A 308 -5.03 53.76 -0.71
N GLY A 309 -3.74 53.49 -0.88
CA GLY A 309 -2.67 53.88 0.04
C GLY A 309 -2.54 53.03 1.33
N TYR A 310 -3.53 52.20 1.66
CA TYR A 310 -3.52 51.34 2.85
C TYR A 310 -3.07 49.92 2.54
N GLY A 311 -2.44 49.29 3.53
CA GLY A 311 -1.92 47.92 3.45
C GLY A 311 -2.72 46.92 4.26
N PHE A 312 -2.97 45.75 3.66
CA PHE A 312 -3.65 44.62 4.31
C PHE A 312 -2.80 43.35 4.26
N GLU A 313 -3.09 42.43 5.17
CA GLU A 313 -2.42 41.14 5.27
C GLU A 313 -3.11 40.11 4.36
N LEU A 314 -2.31 39.34 3.61
CA LEU A 314 -2.78 38.19 2.84
C LEU A 314 -2.19 36.92 3.47
N LYS A 315 -2.80 36.49 4.58
CA LYS A 315 -2.42 35.29 5.31
C LYS A 315 -3.20 34.09 4.78
N THR A 316 -2.50 33.02 4.42
CA THR A 316 -3.08 31.76 3.95
C THR A 316 -2.64 30.63 4.87
N GLU A 317 -3.59 29.95 5.48
CA GLU A 317 -3.35 28.77 6.31
C GLU A 317 -3.70 27.52 5.51
N ALA A 318 -2.88 26.47 5.60
CA ALA A 318 -3.15 25.22 4.92
C ALA A 318 -2.85 24.04 5.85
N SER A 319 -3.82 23.14 6.01
CA SER A 319 -3.68 21.90 6.75
C SER A 319 -3.68 20.73 5.78
N TYR A 320 -2.55 20.02 5.71
CA TYR A 320 -2.37 18.84 4.89
C TYR A 320 -2.18 17.59 5.75
N ASN A 321 -3.05 16.60 5.54
CA ASN A 321 -2.95 15.31 6.19
C ASN A 321 -2.62 14.21 5.17
N ASN A 322 -1.72 13.30 5.54
CA ASN A 322 -1.38 12.11 4.78
C ASN A 322 -1.32 10.90 5.72
N GLU A 323 -2.24 9.94 5.55
CA GLU A 323 -2.37 8.79 6.44
C GLU A 323 -1.15 7.84 6.42
N LEU A 324 -0.31 7.93 5.38
CA LEU A 324 0.96 7.20 5.28
C LEU A 324 2.15 7.91 5.95
N ALA A 325 1.91 9.05 6.62
CA ALA A 325 2.95 9.84 7.30
C ALA A 325 4.10 10.28 6.37
N VAL A 326 3.78 10.53 5.09
CA VAL A 326 4.71 11.09 4.11
C VAL A 326 4.55 12.62 4.13
N PRO A 327 5.58 13.38 4.56
CA PRO A 327 5.52 14.84 4.53
C PRO A 327 5.64 15.34 3.09
N TYR A 328 4.90 16.41 2.78
CA TYR A 328 5.01 17.13 1.51
C TYR A 328 5.19 18.61 1.81
N ASP A 329 6.11 19.26 1.10
CA ASP A 329 6.24 20.71 1.15
C ASP A 329 5.17 21.36 0.28
N ILE A 330 4.64 22.48 0.74
CA ILE A 330 3.68 23.30 -0.01
C ILE A 330 4.36 24.63 -0.29
N LYS A 331 4.34 25.04 -1.57
CA LYS A 331 4.76 26.38 -1.99
C LYS A 331 3.57 27.11 -2.57
N VAL A 332 3.42 28.37 -2.19
CA VAL A 332 2.23 29.18 -2.50
C VAL A 332 2.68 30.52 -3.05
N GLY A 333 1.98 31.00 -4.07
CA GLY A 333 2.14 32.35 -4.59
C GLY A 333 0.80 33.01 -4.88
N ALA A 334 0.83 34.33 -4.96
CA ALA A 334 -0.31 35.15 -5.32
C ALA A 334 -0.15 35.72 -6.74
N LEU A 335 -1.23 35.71 -7.53
CA LEU A 335 -1.37 36.54 -8.72
C LEU A 335 -2.29 37.71 -8.38
N ILE A 336 -1.77 38.93 -8.54
CA ILE A 336 -2.43 40.18 -8.16
C ILE A 336 -2.46 41.07 -9.40
N ASP A 337 -3.57 41.80 -9.64
CA ASP A 337 -3.62 42.78 -10.72
C ASP A 337 -2.45 43.77 -10.59
N LYS A 338 -1.70 44.00 -11.67
CA LYS A 338 -0.54 44.90 -11.67
C LYS A 338 -0.86 46.32 -11.20
N LYS A 339 -2.12 46.77 -11.32
CA LYS A 339 -2.59 48.08 -10.83
C LYS A 339 -2.55 48.20 -9.30
N LEU A 340 -2.58 47.07 -8.59
CA LEU A 340 -2.50 47.01 -7.14
C LEU A 340 -1.06 46.82 -6.62
N ILE A 341 -0.06 46.87 -7.49
CA ILE A 341 1.34 46.69 -7.13
C ILE A 341 2.08 48.01 -7.30
N ASP A 342 2.85 48.40 -6.29
CA ASP A 342 3.74 49.55 -6.41
C ASP A 342 4.79 49.30 -7.50
N SER A 343 4.91 50.25 -8.42
CA SER A 343 5.92 50.29 -9.47
C SER A 343 7.39 50.14 -9.01
N HIS A 344 7.67 50.35 -7.73
CA HIS A 344 9.01 50.15 -7.14
C HIS A 344 9.30 48.69 -6.81
N LEU A 345 8.28 47.83 -6.69
CA LEU A 345 8.44 46.41 -6.43
C LEU A 345 8.74 45.66 -7.73
N ASN A 346 9.91 45.03 -7.78
CA ASN A 346 10.41 44.34 -8.98
C ASN A 346 9.94 42.87 -9.03
N TYR A 347 8.64 42.64 -9.05
CA TYR A 347 8.06 41.29 -9.16
C TYR A 347 7.82 40.87 -10.61
N GLU A 348 7.80 39.55 -10.85
CA GLU A 348 7.57 38.95 -12.16
C GLU A 348 6.13 39.26 -12.65
N GLN A 349 5.99 39.67 -13.92
CA GLN A 349 4.70 39.94 -14.54
C GLN A 349 4.23 38.74 -15.37
N LYS A 350 2.98 38.31 -15.16
CA LYS A 350 2.31 37.19 -15.86
C LYS A 350 0.92 37.61 -16.31
N GLU A 351 0.72 37.75 -17.63
CA GLU A 351 -0.62 37.94 -18.24
C GLU A 351 -1.47 39.04 -17.59
N GLY A 352 -0.88 40.23 -17.37
CA GLY A 352 -1.57 41.38 -16.75
C GLY A 352 -1.60 41.36 -15.22
N ASN A 353 -1.21 40.25 -14.60
CA ASN A 353 -1.00 40.13 -13.16
C ASN A 353 0.48 40.21 -12.82
N THR A 354 0.76 40.57 -11.58
CA THR A 354 2.06 40.40 -10.93
C THR A 354 2.02 39.14 -10.08
N TYR A 355 3.06 38.33 -10.21
CA TYR A 355 3.28 37.15 -9.37
C TYR A 355 4.12 37.52 -8.15
N VAL A 356 3.56 37.30 -6.97
CA VAL A 356 4.20 37.52 -5.68
C VAL A 356 4.33 36.17 -4.96
N PRO A 357 5.55 35.64 -4.77
CA PRO A 357 5.74 34.41 -3.98
C PRO A 357 5.38 34.69 -2.52
N LEU A 358 4.62 33.80 -1.88
CA LEU A 358 4.34 33.89 -0.44
C LEU A 358 5.42 33.16 0.34
N GLU A 359 5.78 33.70 1.50
CA GLU A 359 6.76 33.10 2.40
C GLU A 359 6.07 32.18 3.41
N GLU A 360 6.62 30.99 3.61
CA GLU A 360 6.24 30.10 4.71
C GLU A 360 6.74 30.71 6.03
N THR A 361 5.83 31.22 6.85
CA THR A 361 6.16 31.87 8.14
C THR A 361 5.99 30.92 9.32
N ASN A 362 5.24 29.84 9.15
CA ASN A 362 5.11 28.78 10.13
C ASN A 362 4.88 27.42 9.46
N LYS A 363 5.44 26.37 10.05
CA LYS A 363 5.23 24.97 9.67
C LYS A 363 5.24 24.10 10.91
N ASN A 364 4.09 23.48 11.19
CA ASN A 364 3.90 22.59 12.32
C ASN A 364 3.62 21.17 11.80
N ILE A 365 4.41 20.19 12.24
CA ILE A 365 4.25 18.78 11.88
C ILE A 365 3.83 18.02 13.14
N SER A 366 2.76 17.24 13.06
CA SER A 366 2.33 16.38 14.18
C SER A 366 3.38 15.30 14.51
N SER A 367 3.36 14.78 15.74
CA SER A 367 4.32 13.77 16.20
C SER A 367 4.31 12.48 15.37
N ASP A 368 3.14 12.09 14.85
CA ASP A 368 2.97 10.95 13.94
C ASP A 368 3.32 11.26 12.48
N LYS A 369 3.70 12.52 12.18
CA LYS A 369 4.04 13.06 10.86
C LYS A 369 2.91 13.00 9.83
N ARG A 370 1.67 12.72 10.26
CA ARG A 370 0.51 12.64 9.38
C ARG A 370 -0.09 14.00 9.07
N ASN A 371 -0.04 14.95 10.01
CA ASN A 371 -0.61 16.28 9.84
C ASN A 371 0.51 17.31 9.71
N ASN A 372 0.38 18.21 8.73
CA ASN A 372 1.30 19.30 8.46
C ASN A 372 0.47 20.57 8.28
N ASP A 373 0.62 21.52 9.18
CA ASP A 373 -0.05 22.82 9.14
C ASP A 373 0.97 23.89 8.73
N PHE A 374 0.57 24.71 7.76
CA PHE A 374 1.40 25.76 7.17
C PHE A 374 0.72 27.10 7.29
N THR A 375 1.53 28.14 7.50
CA THR A 375 1.11 29.54 7.35
C THR A 375 1.96 30.19 6.28
N PHE A 376 1.31 30.79 5.29
CA PHE A 376 1.95 31.57 4.24
C PHE A 376 1.51 33.03 4.32
N GLU A 377 2.47 33.94 4.22
CA GLU A 377 2.23 35.39 4.26
C GLU A 377 2.98 36.09 3.12
N LEU A 378 2.60 37.33 2.85
CA LEU A 378 3.34 38.15 1.89
C LEU A 378 4.80 38.34 2.35
N PRO A 379 5.74 38.55 1.41
CA PRO A 379 7.08 38.99 1.73
C PRO A 379 7.06 40.29 2.55
N HIS A 380 8.08 40.46 3.39
CA HIS A 380 8.27 41.71 4.10
C HIS A 380 8.62 42.85 3.11
N VAL A 381 8.06 44.03 3.34
CA VAL A 381 8.30 45.23 2.55
C VAL A 381 8.69 46.43 3.42
N ASN A 382 9.46 47.33 2.84
CA ASN A 382 9.92 48.57 3.47
C ASN A 382 9.24 49.76 2.79
N VAL A 383 8.79 50.74 3.56
CA VAL A 383 8.09 51.93 3.07
C VAL A 383 8.99 53.15 3.17
N GLU A 384 9.21 53.86 2.07
CA GLU A 384 9.97 55.12 2.11
C GLU A 384 9.14 56.26 2.71
N GLN A 385 9.68 56.95 3.73
CA GLN A 385 8.93 57.91 4.55
C GLN A 385 8.29 59.09 3.81
N LYS A 386 8.88 59.54 2.69
CA LYS A 386 8.42 60.75 1.98
C LYS A 386 7.57 60.46 0.75
N THR A 387 7.78 59.31 0.12
CA THR A 387 7.13 58.95 -1.14
C THR A 387 6.07 57.87 -0.97
N GLY A 388 6.14 57.09 0.12
CA GLY A 388 5.31 55.90 0.30
C GLY A 388 5.73 54.72 -0.58
N ALA A 389 6.81 54.87 -1.36
CA ALA A 389 7.30 53.83 -2.27
C ALA A 389 7.74 52.58 -1.49
N LEU A 390 7.41 51.41 -2.04
CA LEU A 390 7.68 50.12 -1.43
C LEU A 390 8.94 49.47 -2.01
N PHE A 391 9.74 48.86 -1.13
CA PHE A 391 10.94 48.12 -1.50
C PHE A 391 11.02 46.78 -0.78
N THR A 392 11.38 45.72 -1.50
CA THR A 392 11.69 44.42 -0.90
C THR A 392 12.99 44.46 -0.09
N ASP A 393 13.16 43.53 0.85
CA ASP A 393 14.40 43.43 1.64
C ASP A 393 15.65 43.25 0.75
N GLN A 394 15.51 42.53 -0.37
CA GLN A 394 16.60 42.36 -1.32
C GLN A 394 16.98 43.68 -1.99
N GLN A 395 16.00 44.50 -2.41
CA GLN A 395 16.27 45.84 -2.96
C GLN A 395 16.95 46.76 -1.95
N VAL A 396 16.56 46.69 -0.67
CA VAL A 396 17.21 47.45 0.39
C VAL A 396 18.65 47.01 0.60
N LYS A 397 18.88 45.68 0.66
CA LYS A 397 20.22 45.09 0.78
C LYS A 397 21.13 45.47 -0.40
N ASP A 398 20.57 45.47 -1.61
CA ASP A 398 21.28 45.82 -2.84
C ASP A 398 21.45 47.33 -3.05
N LYS A 399 20.93 48.15 -2.11
CA LYS A 399 20.98 49.62 -2.15
C LYS A 399 20.37 50.16 -3.45
N ASP A 400 19.16 49.72 -3.77
CA ASP A 400 18.39 50.18 -4.94
C ASP A 400 18.45 51.71 -5.04
N SER A 401 18.92 52.20 -6.20
CA SER A 401 19.24 53.61 -6.39
C SER A 401 18.02 54.52 -6.29
N ARG A 402 16.81 53.96 -6.36
CA ARG A 402 15.54 54.69 -6.18
C ARG A 402 15.26 55.03 -4.71
N ILE A 403 15.91 54.37 -3.75
CA ILE A 403 15.79 54.69 -2.31
C ILE A 403 16.58 55.97 -2.03
N LYS A 404 15.87 57.07 -1.70
CA LYS A 404 16.47 58.40 -1.44
C LYS A 404 16.26 58.88 -0.02
N ASN A 405 15.26 58.34 0.69
CA ASN A 405 14.89 58.77 2.03
C ASN A 405 14.93 57.61 3.03
N ALA A 406 14.72 57.93 4.30
CA ALA A 406 14.63 56.92 5.35
C ALA A 406 13.46 55.95 5.08
N LEU A 407 13.68 54.68 5.42
CA LEU A 407 12.69 53.61 5.33
C LEU A 407 12.00 53.40 6.68
N LYS A 408 10.76 52.90 6.63
CA LYS A 408 10.00 52.37 7.75
C LYS A 408 9.66 50.91 7.48
N ASP A 409 9.49 50.14 8.54
CA ASP A 409 8.95 48.78 8.50
C ASP A 409 7.51 48.82 7.95
N GLY A 410 7.32 48.24 6.76
CA GLY A 410 6.02 48.08 6.10
C GLY A 410 5.34 46.75 6.41
N LYS A 411 5.98 45.89 7.20
CA LYS A 411 5.49 44.56 7.57
C LYS A 411 5.24 43.68 6.33
N ARG A 412 4.40 42.67 6.48
CA ARG A 412 4.02 41.69 5.45
C ARG A 412 2.67 42.04 4.83
N LYS A 413 2.59 43.18 4.14
CA LYS A 413 1.33 43.75 3.68
C LYS A 413 1.35 44.07 2.19
N LEU A 414 0.20 43.89 1.55
CA LEU A 414 -0.06 44.40 0.22
C LEU A 414 -0.69 45.77 0.36
N TYR A 415 0.01 46.81 -0.09
CA TYR A 415 -0.50 48.18 -0.11
C TYR A 415 -1.09 48.48 -1.48
N ALA A 416 -2.37 48.86 -1.50
CA ALA A 416 -2.95 49.42 -2.70
C ALA A 416 -2.25 50.76 -3.01
N PRO A 417 -1.74 51.01 -4.22
CA PRO A 417 -1.12 52.29 -4.56
C PRO A 417 -2.06 53.46 -4.27
N ILE A 418 -1.51 54.59 -3.80
CA ILE A 418 -2.29 55.78 -3.42
C ILE A 418 -3.24 56.23 -4.54
N TRP A 419 -2.77 56.13 -5.79
CA TRP A 419 -3.48 56.53 -7.01
C TRP A 419 -4.05 55.35 -7.80
N ALA A 420 -4.29 54.20 -7.15
CA ALA A 420 -4.95 53.07 -7.79
C ALA A 420 -6.41 53.41 -8.14
N ASP A 421 -6.94 52.74 -9.17
CA ASP A 421 -8.36 52.83 -9.51
C ASP A 421 -9.22 52.21 -8.40
N LEU A 422 -10.42 52.76 -8.17
CA LEU A 422 -11.41 52.09 -7.34
C LEU A 422 -12.07 50.94 -8.11
N GLY A 423 -12.53 49.94 -7.39
CA GLY A 423 -13.28 48.82 -7.96
C GLY A 423 -12.98 47.48 -7.33
N ASP A 424 -13.47 46.44 -8.00
CA ASP A 424 -13.30 45.06 -7.60
C ASP A 424 -12.11 44.43 -8.32
N TYR A 425 -11.24 43.82 -7.52
CA TYR A 425 -10.07 43.08 -7.96
C TYR A 425 -10.15 41.64 -7.47
N ASN A 426 -9.49 40.72 -8.17
CA ASN A 426 -9.35 39.34 -7.73
C ASN A 426 -7.88 39.05 -7.48
N ILE A 427 -7.58 38.57 -6.27
CA ILE A 427 -6.27 38.04 -5.92
C ILE A 427 -6.37 36.51 -5.98
N PHE A 428 -5.50 35.87 -6.77
CA PHE A 428 -5.49 34.41 -6.87
C PHE A 428 -4.33 33.85 -6.06
N VAL A 429 -4.63 33.17 -4.95
CA VAL A 429 -3.64 32.45 -4.15
C VAL A 429 -3.60 31.00 -4.62
N LYS A 430 -2.45 30.53 -5.10
CA LYS A 430 -2.34 29.19 -5.71
C LYS A 430 -1.09 28.44 -5.27
N SER A 431 -1.17 27.12 -5.29
CA SER A 431 0.02 26.28 -5.15
C SER A 431 0.93 26.39 -6.37
N GLU A 432 2.24 26.43 -6.12
CA GLU A 432 3.26 26.49 -7.17
C GLU A 432 3.71 25.11 -7.63
N LEU A 433 3.61 24.13 -6.73
CA LEU A 433 3.99 22.74 -6.98
C LEU A 433 2.82 21.81 -6.67
N PRO A 434 2.67 20.69 -7.42
CA PRO A 434 1.69 19.67 -7.12
C PRO A 434 1.91 19.01 -5.76
N ILE A 435 0.86 18.92 -4.96
CA ILE A 435 0.86 18.46 -3.57
C ILE A 435 0.45 16.98 -3.51
N GLY A 436 1.12 16.21 -2.67
CA GLY A 436 0.72 14.84 -2.35
C GLY A 436 0.94 13.80 -3.45
N ALA A 437 0.38 12.61 -3.24
CA ALA A 437 0.40 11.51 -4.21
C ALA A 437 -0.55 11.79 -5.40
N ASN A 438 -1.66 12.49 -5.14
CA ASN A 438 -2.59 12.90 -6.19
C ASN A 438 -2.15 14.13 -6.98
N LYS A 439 -0.98 14.72 -6.65
CA LYS A 439 -0.40 15.85 -7.39
C LYS A 439 -1.43 16.97 -7.58
N VAL A 440 -2.20 17.23 -6.52
CA VAL A 440 -3.26 18.23 -6.52
C VAL A 440 -2.66 19.62 -6.45
N ASN A 441 -3.25 20.57 -7.16
CA ASN A 441 -2.99 21.99 -6.98
C ASN A 441 -4.22 22.67 -6.38
N PHE A 442 -4.05 23.83 -5.78
CA PHE A 442 -5.18 24.65 -5.35
C PHE A 442 -5.09 26.05 -5.96
N GLU A 443 -6.26 26.68 -6.14
CA GLU A 443 -6.39 28.07 -6.55
C GLU A 443 -7.58 28.69 -5.80
N VAL A 444 -7.27 29.63 -4.91
CA VAL A 444 -8.25 30.38 -4.14
C VAL A 444 -8.39 31.77 -4.73
N THR A 445 -9.60 32.13 -5.12
CA THR A 445 -9.94 33.51 -5.48
C THR A 445 -10.30 34.28 -4.22
N GLN A 446 -9.58 35.38 -3.98
CA GLN A 446 -9.77 36.33 -2.90
C GLN A 446 -10.20 37.68 -3.49
N PRO A 447 -11.51 37.95 -3.57
CA PRO A 447 -11.99 39.25 -4.03
C PRO A 447 -11.55 40.37 -3.09
N LEU A 448 -11.06 41.46 -3.66
CA LEU A 448 -10.67 42.68 -2.97
C LEU A 448 -11.48 43.85 -3.54
N HIS A 449 -12.23 44.52 -2.67
CA HIS A 449 -12.98 45.72 -3.04
C HIS A 449 -12.21 46.96 -2.56
N VAL A 450 -11.70 47.75 -3.51
CA VAL A 450 -11.06 49.05 -3.26
C VAL A 450 -12.13 50.13 -3.42
N TYR A 451 -12.62 50.68 -2.30
CA TYR A 451 -13.89 51.42 -2.27
C TYR A 451 -13.78 52.92 -2.04
N ALA A 452 -12.61 53.43 -1.66
CA ALA A 452 -12.39 54.85 -1.42
C ALA A 452 -10.91 55.21 -1.54
N PHE A 453 -10.63 56.50 -1.68
CA PHE A 453 -9.28 57.02 -1.82
C PHE A 453 -8.68 57.41 -0.45
N MET A 454 -7.36 57.26 -0.30
CA MET A 454 -6.65 57.94 0.79
C MET A 454 -6.70 59.46 0.62
N TYR A 455 -6.50 59.96 -0.60
CA TYR A 455 -6.65 61.37 -0.94
C TYR A 455 -7.85 61.56 -1.87
N GLY A 456 -8.97 62.00 -1.33
CA GLY A 456 -10.14 62.40 -2.08
C GLY A 456 -9.94 63.79 -2.70
N THR A 457 -10.46 64.00 -3.90
CA THR A 457 -10.55 65.34 -4.53
C THR A 457 -11.99 65.84 -4.50
N ILE A 458 -12.23 67.14 -4.73
CA ILE A 458 -13.59 67.75 -4.72
C ILE A 458 -14.60 66.97 -5.61
N GLY A 459 -14.12 66.31 -6.67
CA GLY A 459 -14.94 65.51 -7.58
C GLY A 459 -15.04 64.03 -7.26
N SER A 460 -14.60 63.57 -6.08
CA SER A 460 -14.63 62.14 -5.73
C SER A 460 -16.06 61.65 -5.50
N ASP A 461 -16.44 60.55 -6.16
CA ASP A 461 -17.73 59.89 -5.93
C ASP A 461 -17.81 59.22 -4.55
N THR A 462 -16.67 59.09 -3.85
CA THR A 462 -16.52 58.42 -2.55
C THR A 462 -16.15 59.38 -1.43
N LEU A 463 -16.40 60.68 -1.59
CA LEU A 463 -16.05 61.75 -0.63
C LEU A 463 -16.36 61.44 0.85
N LYS A 464 -17.44 60.71 1.15
CA LYS A 464 -17.83 60.34 2.51
C LYS A 464 -16.96 59.26 3.14
N ASP A 465 -16.33 58.45 2.30
CA ASP A 465 -15.48 57.33 2.67
C ASP A 465 -13.99 57.65 2.47
N ASP A 466 -13.63 58.70 1.72
CA ASP A 466 -12.24 59.12 1.54
C ASP A 466 -11.62 59.58 2.87
N GLU A 467 -10.31 59.34 3.06
CA GLU A 467 -9.64 59.65 4.34
C GLU A 467 -9.24 61.13 4.46
N ILE A 468 -8.66 61.68 3.39
CA ILE A 468 -8.12 63.04 3.38
C ILE A 468 -8.68 63.76 2.16
N LEU A 469 -9.51 64.77 2.37
CA LEU A 469 -9.95 65.66 1.31
C LEU A 469 -8.86 66.66 0.97
N VAL A 470 -8.42 66.66 -0.28
CA VAL A 470 -7.51 67.67 -0.82
C VAL A 470 -8.32 68.66 -1.63
N GLU A 471 -8.41 69.88 -1.11
CA GLU A 471 -9.07 71.00 -1.77
C GLU A 471 -8.02 71.98 -2.31
N PRO A 472 -8.00 72.26 -3.63
CA PRO A 472 -7.22 73.37 -4.16
C PRO A 472 -7.71 74.69 -3.58
N VAL A 473 -6.80 75.44 -2.96
CA VAL A 473 -7.06 76.77 -2.42
C VAL A 473 -6.65 77.81 -3.47
N ASP A 474 -7.55 78.72 -3.85
CA ASP A 474 -7.14 79.91 -4.62
C ASP A 474 -6.39 80.88 -3.69
N PRO A 475 -5.10 81.18 -3.90
CA PRO A 475 -4.35 82.10 -3.05
C PRO A 475 -5.01 83.49 -2.95
N ARG A 476 -5.75 83.91 -3.98
CA ARG A 476 -6.46 85.20 -4.00
C ARG A 476 -7.74 85.17 -3.17
N ASN A 477 -8.36 84.01 -3.03
CA ASN A 477 -9.56 83.82 -2.24
C ASN A 477 -9.58 82.43 -1.58
N PRO A 478 -8.76 82.22 -0.52
CA PRO A 478 -8.51 80.88 0.01
C PRO A 478 -9.74 80.15 0.52
N PHE A 479 -10.73 80.90 1.02
CA PHE A 479 -11.92 80.38 1.67
C PHE A 479 -13.16 81.16 1.21
N SER A 480 -13.52 81.02 -0.05
CA SER A 480 -14.68 81.71 -0.65
C SER A 480 -16.00 81.46 0.10
N ASN A 481 -16.11 80.30 0.75
CA ASN A 481 -17.30 79.87 1.52
C ASN A 481 -17.16 80.05 3.05
N GLY A 482 -16.13 80.78 3.50
CA GLY A 482 -15.86 81.01 4.92
C GLY A 482 -14.68 80.19 5.47
N LYS A 483 -13.93 80.81 6.38
CA LYS A 483 -12.71 80.24 6.99
C LYS A 483 -13.05 78.95 7.79
N PRO A 484 -12.36 77.82 7.57
CA PRO A 484 -12.60 76.60 8.32
C PRO A 484 -12.32 76.77 9.81
N SER A 485 -13.08 76.05 10.64
CA SER A 485 -12.92 76.10 12.10
C SER A 485 -11.53 75.61 12.51
N GLY A 486 -10.83 76.40 13.34
CA GLY A 486 -9.48 76.08 13.84
C GLY A 486 -8.32 76.75 13.09
N TRP A 487 -8.56 77.39 11.94
CA TRP A 487 -7.52 78.13 11.23
C TRP A 487 -7.23 79.47 11.92
N SER A 488 -5.96 79.84 12.04
CA SER A 488 -5.52 81.18 12.48
C SER A 488 -5.45 82.15 11.29
N ASP A 489 -5.32 83.45 11.55
CA ASP A 489 -5.12 84.43 10.47
C ASP A 489 -3.72 84.30 9.84
N GLU A 490 -2.76 83.75 10.58
CA GLU A 490 -1.41 83.42 10.12
C GLU A 490 -1.44 82.27 9.11
N ASP A 491 -2.26 81.25 9.35
CA ASP A 491 -2.47 80.14 8.41
C ASP A 491 -3.10 80.65 7.09
N VAL A 492 -4.06 81.58 7.18
CA VAL A 492 -4.68 82.21 6.00
C VAL A 492 -3.67 83.05 5.23
N ALA A 493 -2.80 83.79 5.93
CA ALA A 493 -1.77 84.61 5.31
C ALA A 493 -0.68 83.77 4.64
N TRP A 494 -0.36 82.59 5.19
CA TRP A 494 0.56 81.63 4.57
C TRP A 494 0.06 81.17 3.19
N LEU A 495 -1.24 80.92 3.03
CA LEU A 495 -1.84 80.53 1.74
C LEU A 495 -1.77 81.61 0.65
N LYS A 496 -1.53 82.88 1.02
CA LYS A 496 -1.44 84.01 0.08
C LYS A 496 -0.01 84.29 -0.42
N ARG A 497 0.99 83.60 0.13
CA ARG A 497 2.39 83.69 -0.32
C ARG A 497 2.60 82.78 -1.53
#